data_AF-A0A2E9AHB9-F1
#
_entry.id   AF-A0A2E9AHB9-F1
#
_cell.length_a   1.000
_cell.length_b   1.000
_cell.length_c   1.000
_cell.angle_alpha   90.00
_cell.angle_beta   90.00
_cell.angle_gamma   90.00
#
_symmetry.space_group_name_H-M   'P 1'
#
loop_
_entity.id
_entity.type
_entity.pdbx_description
1 polymer ?
#
loop_
_entity_poly.entity_id
_entity_poly.type
_entity_poly.pdbx_seq_one_letter_code
_entity_poly.pdbx_strand_id
1 'polypeptide(L)'
;MSETMAQRLIHPAHAQLVQAARAERRALVRALAIEADWRFHDGPEWAARYWAAFGDLRRDVDSAPELRLGAALAPRSGWSPLAPVESDQARAIFRALLAALHPQVAPRAAAADTAGLWSLAVMAYRAGDAARLRELLARAQPAAATARLPQDLVELRQEHDRLANARAAADRRLAELSQSFPFNLRDRLDDADWVRRQRLSLRQVLAFVAPPRRQPAHSDRQQVS
;
A
#
# COMPACT_ATOMS: atom_id res chain seq x y z
N MET A 1 44.49 -35.49 -20.57
CA MET A 1 44.25 -34.16 -21.16
C MET A 1 42.75 -33.93 -21.13
N SER A 2 42.37 -32.78 -20.58
CA SER A 2 41.07 -32.53 -19.95
C SER A 2 39.99 -32.23 -20.98
N GLU A 3 38.98 -33.09 -21.05
CA GLU A 3 37.66 -32.72 -21.59
C GLU A 3 37.01 -31.75 -20.60
N THR A 4 37.02 -30.47 -20.96
CA THR A 4 36.28 -29.44 -20.26
C THR A 4 34.79 -29.76 -20.36
N MET A 5 34.22 -30.26 -19.26
CA MET A 5 32.78 -30.42 -18.96
C MET A 5 31.94 -29.13 -19.05
N ALA A 6 32.40 -28.10 -19.76
CA ALA A 6 31.86 -26.75 -19.76
C ALA A 6 30.87 -26.47 -20.91
N GLN A 7 30.49 -27.48 -21.68
CA GLN A 7 29.32 -27.42 -22.57
C GLN A 7 28.20 -28.27 -21.97
N ARG A 8 27.63 -27.82 -20.85
CA ARG A 8 26.27 -28.23 -20.49
C ARG A 8 25.39 -27.77 -21.65
N LEU A 9 24.92 -28.71 -22.47
CA LEU A 9 23.82 -28.50 -23.39
C LEU A 9 22.66 -27.88 -22.58
N ILE A 10 22.52 -26.56 -22.64
CA ILE A 10 21.39 -25.86 -22.02
C ILE A 10 20.18 -26.27 -22.87
N HIS A 11 19.52 -27.34 -22.45
CA HIS A 11 18.32 -27.84 -23.11
C HIS A 11 17.32 -26.67 -23.23
N PRO A 12 16.67 -26.45 -24.38
CA PRO A 12 15.78 -25.31 -24.60
C PRO A 12 14.69 -25.19 -23.52
N ALA A 13 14.23 -26.32 -22.97
CA ALA A 13 13.29 -26.35 -21.85
C ALA A 13 13.83 -25.72 -20.55
N HIS A 14 15.14 -25.83 -20.25
CA HIS A 14 15.75 -25.17 -19.08
C HIS A 14 15.77 -23.66 -19.27
N ALA A 15 16.20 -23.18 -20.45
CA ALA A 15 16.20 -21.75 -20.77
C ALA A 15 14.79 -21.15 -20.68
N GLN A 16 13.78 -21.86 -21.20
CA GLN A 16 12.38 -21.45 -21.09
C GLN A 16 11.92 -21.36 -19.63
N LEU A 17 12.27 -22.35 -18.79
CA LEU A 17 11.90 -22.35 -17.38
C LEU A 17 12.57 -21.19 -16.61
N VAL A 18 13.85 -20.88 -16.90
CA VAL A 18 14.54 -19.72 -16.32
C VAL A 18 13.81 -18.42 -16.66
N GLN A 19 13.37 -18.27 -17.91
CA GLN A 19 12.65 -17.06 -18.34
C GLN A 19 11.26 -16.98 -17.70
N ALA A 20 10.55 -18.11 -17.59
CA ALA A 20 9.26 -18.19 -16.89
C ALA A 20 9.41 -17.80 -15.41
N ALA A 21 10.39 -18.38 -14.70
CA ALA A 21 10.67 -18.05 -13.30
C ALA A 21 11.03 -16.56 -13.12
N ARG A 22 11.82 -15.98 -14.03
CA ARG A 22 12.10 -14.53 -14.03
C ARG A 22 10.85 -13.69 -14.27
N ALA A 23 9.95 -14.14 -15.14
CA ALA A 23 8.69 -13.45 -15.41
C ALA A 23 7.79 -13.46 -14.17
N GLU A 24 7.63 -14.61 -13.51
CA GLU A 24 6.87 -14.74 -12.25
C GLU A 24 7.45 -13.86 -11.15
N ARG A 25 8.77 -13.87 -10.96
CA ARG A 25 9.43 -13.00 -10.00
C ARG A 25 9.16 -11.52 -10.26
N ARG A 26 9.24 -11.08 -11.52
CA ARG A 26 8.93 -9.68 -11.89
C ARG A 26 7.46 -9.35 -11.67
N ALA A 27 6.55 -10.28 -11.99
CA ALA A 27 5.12 -10.10 -11.77
C ALA A 27 4.80 -9.97 -10.27
N LEU A 28 5.37 -10.83 -9.43
CA LEU A 28 5.25 -10.74 -7.98
C LEU A 28 5.77 -9.41 -7.43
N VAL A 29 6.96 -8.97 -7.85
CA VAL A 29 7.51 -7.65 -7.43
C VAL A 29 6.57 -6.52 -7.81
N ARG A 30 5.99 -6.55 -9.01
CA ARG A 30 5.01 -5.53 -9.43
C ARG A 30 3.75 -5.55 -8.57
N ALA A 31 3.18 -6.73 -8.32
CA ALA A 31 1.99 -6.85 -7.49
C ALA A 31 2.23 -6.32 -6.07
N LEU A 32 3.36 -6.70 -5.45
CA LEU A 32 3.73 -6.22 -4.12
C LEU A 32 4.01 -4.70 -4.08
N ALA A 33 4.56 -4.14 -5.16
CA ALA A 33 4.77 -2.70 -5.27
C ALA A 33 3.44 -1.94 -5.32
N ILE A 34 2.48 -2.41 -6.14
CA ILE A 34 1.11 -1.84 -6.18
C ILE A 34 0.44 -1.96 -4.81
N GLU A 35 0.60 -3.11 -4.14
CA GLU A 35 0.04 -3.35 -2.81
C GLU A 35 0.61 -2.36 -1.78
N ALA A 36 1.91 -2.06 -1.86
CA ALA A 36 2.56 -1.05 -1.02
C ALA A 36 2.11 0.37 -1.36
N ASP A 37 1.99 0.71 -2.64
CA ASP A 37 1.45 2.01 -3.10
C ASP A 37 0.06 2.25 -2.53
N TRP A 38 -0.82 1.25 -2.65
CA TRP A 38 -2.18 1.34 -2.14
C TRP A 38 -2.21 1.49 -0.62
N ARG A 39 -1.36 0.77 0.11
CA ARG A 39 -1.35 0.87 1.57
C ARG A 39 -0.76 2.16 2.11
N PHE A 40 0.32 2.64 1.51
CA PHE A 40 1.13 3.70 2.09
C PHE A 40 0.92 5.06 1.44
N HIS A 41 0.49 5.10 0.18
CA HIS A 41 0.34 6.32 -0.60
C HIS A 41 -1.12 6.57 -0.98
N ASP A 42 -1.69 5.72 -1.84
CA ASP A 42 -3.00 5.98 -2.44
C ASP A 42 -4.14 5.83 -1.42
N GLY A 43 -4.10 4.80 -0.55
CA GLY A 43 -5.13 4.56 0.44
C GLY A 43 -5.30 5.73 1.41
N PRO A 44 -4.23 6.18 2.09
CA PRO A 44 -4.29 7.38 2.93
C PRO A 44 -4.81 8.63 2.19
N GLU A 45 -4.46 8.80 0.91
CA GLU A 45 -4.95 9.90 0.06
C GLU A 45 -6.45 9.77 -0.24
N TRP A 46 -6.92 8.60 -0.68
CA TRP A 46 -8.34 8.36 -0.95
C TRP A 46 -9.20 8.47 0.30
N ALA A 47 -8.71 7.97 1.43
CA ALA A 47 -9.34 8.22 2.73
C ALA A 47 -9.36 9.73 3.03
N ALA A 48 -8.36 10.50 2.58
CA ALA A 48 -8.34 11.95 2.77
C ALA A 48 -9.40 12.66 1.96
N ARG A 49 -9.52 12.29 0.69
CA ARG A 49 -10.57 12.80 -0.19
C ARG A 49 -11.96 12.48 0.35
N TYR A 50 -12.15 11.26 0.88
CA TYR A 50 -13.39 10.89 1.57
C TYR A 50 -13.68 11.80 2.76
N TRP A 51 -12.73 11.95 3.69
CA TRP A 51 -12.91 12.80 4.87
C TRP A 51 -13.02 14.29 4.53
N ALA A 52 -12.41 14.77 3.45
CA ALA A 52 -12.57 16.15 2.98
C ALA A 52 -13.96 16.37 2.36
N ALA A 53 -14.45 15.40 1.58
CA ALA A 53 -15.76 15.47 0.92
C ALA A 53 -16.92 15.41 1.92
N PHE A 54 -16.80 14.52 2.92
CA PHE A 54 -17.88 14.24 3.88
C PHE A 54 -17.64 14.85 5.26
N GLY A 55 -16.47 15.45 5.50
CA GLY A 55 -16.07 16.03 6.78
C GLY A 55 -15.47 15.01 7.75
N ASP A 56 -14.87 15.51 8.82
CA ASP A 56 -14.57 14.72 10.00
C ASP A 56 -15.87 14.57 10.80
N LEU A 57 -16.44 13.36 10.86
CA LEU A 57 -17.57 13.09 11.78
C LEU A 57 -17.21 13.43 13.24
N ARG A 58 -15.91 13.66 13.56
CA ARG A 58 -15.48 14.20 14.85
C ARG A 58 -15.88 15.65 15.14
N ARG A 59 -16.24 16.47 14.14
CA ARG A 59 -16.87 17.77 14.44
C ARG A 59 -18.36 17.67 14.73
N ASP A 60 -18.97 16.53 14.40
CA ASP A 60 -20.33 16.17 14.81
C ASP A 60 -20.32 15.27 16.07
N VAL A 61 -19.18 15.09 16.76
CA VAL A 61 -19.05 14.27 18.00
C VAL A 61 -19.82 14.85 19.19
N ASP A 62 -20.13 16.15 19.21
CA ASP A 62 -21.09 16.68 20.19
C ASP A 62 -22.50 16.09 20.00
N SER A 63 -22.75 15.36 18.90
CA SER A 63 -24.09 14.91 18.49
C SER A 63 -24.29 13.39 18.46
N ALA A 64 -23.28 12.53 18.59
CA ALA A 64 -23.49 11.07 18.49
C ALA A 64 -22.42 10.23 19.23
N PRO A 65 -22.78 9.55 20.34
CA PRO A 65 -21.81 8.92 21.25
C PRO A 65 -21.52 7.42 20.99
N GLU A 66 -21.80 6.83 19.83
CA GLU A 66 -21.53 5.40 19.63
C GLU A 66 -21.07 5.08 18.21
N LEU A 67 -19.75 4.92 18.02
CA LEU A 67 -19.14 3.92 17.11
C LEU A 67 -17.59 3.98 17.22
N ARG A 68 -16.99 2.81 17.47
CA ARG A 68 -15.59 2.62 17.90
C ARG A 68 -14.59 2.96 16.78
N LEU A 69 -13.60 3.78 17.13
CA LEU A 69 -12.82 4.63 16.21
C LEU A 69 -11.31 4.50 16.47
N GLY A 70 -10.74 3.31 16.23
CA GLY A 70 -9.31 3.05 16.50
C GLY A 70 -8.35 3.50 15.38
N ALA A 71 -8.81 3.60 14.12
CA ALA A 71 -7.93 3.75 12.96
C ALA A 71 -7.81 5.19 12.41
N ALA A 72 -8.66 6.12 12.81
CA ALA A 72 -8.74 7.47 12.21
C ALA A 72 -7.92 8.56 12.94
N LEU A 73 -7.19 8.20 14.01
CA LEU A 73 -6.52 9.16 14.90
C LEU A 73 -5.05 9.47 14.53
N ALA A 74 -4.49 8.89 13.46
CA ALA A 74 -3.13 9.22 13.06
C ALA A 74 -3.08 10.65 12.46
N PRO A 75 -2.35 11.61 13.07
CA PRO A 75 -2.27 12.98 12.58
C PRO A 75 -1.58 13.03 11.21
N ARG A 76 -2.23 13.69 10.24
CA ARG A 76 -1.76 13.89 8.87
C ARG A 76 -0.79 15.06 8.69
N SER A 77 -0.41 15.76 9.75
CA SER A 77 0.38 16.99 9.65
C SER A 77 1.89 16.78 9.46
N GLY A 78 2.36 15.55 9.25
CA GLY A 78 3.79 15.24 9.12
C GLY A 78 4.25 14.80 7.73
N TRP A 79 3.37 14.81 6.73
CA TRP A 79 3.68 14.25 5.41
C TRP A 79 3.94 15.36 4.39
N SER A 80 5.19 15.56 4.01
CA SER A 80 5.53 16.30 2.79
C SER A 80 5.30 15.38 1.59
N PRO A 81 4.33 15.64 0.69
CA PRO A 81 4.24 14.91 -0.56
C PRO A 81 5.51 15.19 -1.39
N LEU A 82 6.19 14.13 -1.83
CA LEU A 82 7.32 14.23 -2.75
C LEU A 82 6.89 14.85 -4.08
N ALA A 83 7.80 15.56 -4.76
CA ALA A 83 7.55 15.99 -6.14
C ALA A 83 7.30 14.76 -7.05
N PRO A 84 6.49 14.85 -8.12
CA PRO A 84 6.12 13.70 -8.95
C PRO A 84 7.33 12.88 -9.46
N VAL A 85 8.37 13.57 -9.92
CA VAL A 85 9.62 12.93 -10.39
C VAL A 85 10.36 12.19 -9.27
N GLU A 86 10.37 12.76 -8.06
CA GLU A 86 11.00 12.13 -6.90
C GLU A 86 10.20 10.92 -6.41
N SER A 87 8.86 10.98 -6.54
CA SER A 87 7.97 9.86 -6.27
C SER A 87 8.22 8.68 -7.22
N ASP A 88 8.39 8.95 -8.51
CA ASP A 88 8.69 7.90 -9.50
C ASP A 88 10.08 7.28 -9.26
N GLN A 89 11.07 8.09 -8.88
CA GLN A 89 12.38 7.58 -8.46
C GLN A 89 12.27 6.72 -7.20
N ALA A 90 11.55 7.17 -6.17
CA ALA A 90 11.34 6.42 -4.93
C ALA A 90 10.66 5.08 -5.20
N ARG A 91 9.61 5.06 -6.05
CA ARG A 91 8.93 3.84 -6.52
C ARG A 91 9.87 2.89 -7.28
N ALA A 92 10.75 3.42 -8.13
CA ALA A 92 11.74 2.61 -8.84
C ALA A 92 12.75 1.96 -7.87
N ILE A 93 13.27 2.74 -6.92
CA ILE A 93 14.22 2.26 -5.91
C ILE A 93 13.56 1.22 -5.01
N PHE A 94 12.33 1.47 -4.56
CA PHE A 94 11.58 0.54 -3.72
C PHE A 94 11.30 -0.79 -4.44
N ARG A 95 10.98 -0.76 -5.74
CA ARG A 95 10.86 -2.00 -6.55
C ARG A 95 12.16 -2.79 -6.61
N ALA A 96 13.31 -2.12 -6.68
CA ALA A 96 14.61 -2.79 -6.64
C ALA A 96 14.87 -3.43 -5.27
N LEU A 97 14.54 -2.73 -4.18
CA LEU A 97 14.62 -3.25 -2.81
C LEU A 97 13.69 -4.45 -2.60
N LEU A 98 12.45 -4.40 -3.09
CA LEU A 98 11.51 -5.54 -3.09
C LEU A 98 12.13 -6.77 -3.77
N ALA A 99 12.72 -6.58 -4.94
CA ALA A 99 13.32 -7.67 -5.70
C ALA A 99 14.53 -8.31 -4.99
N ALA A 100 15.24 -7.54 -4.16
CA ALA A 100 16.44 -7.99 -3.46
C ALA A 100 16.17 -8.56 -2.06
N LEU A 101 15.19 -8.00 -1.33
CA LEU A 101 15.03 -8.23 0.11
C LEU A 101 13.66 -8.76 0.53
N HIS A 102 12.63 -8.73 -0.33
CA HIS A 102 11.29 -9.13 0.10
C HIS A 102 11.24 -10.65 0.39
N PRO A 103 10.73 -11.09 1.55
CA PRO A 103 10.74 -12.52 1.93
C PRO A 103 10.05 -13.45 0.93
N GLN A 104 8.97 -12.99 0.29
CA GLN A 104 8.28 -13.79 -0.73
C GLN A 104 8.97 -13.75 -2.11
N VAL A 105 9.83 -12.77 -2.38
CA VAL A 105 10.54 -12.67 -3.67
C VAL A 105 11.88 -13.38 -3.59
N ALA A 106 12.66 -13.05 -2.56
CA ALA A 106 14.03 -13.52 -2.37
C ALA A 106 14.22 -14.08 -0.94
N PRO A 107 13.64 -15.25 -0.62
CA PRO A 107 13.63 -15.79 0.74
C PRO A 107 15.04 -16.03 1.30
N ARG A 108 15.99 -16.48 0.47
CA ARG A 108 17.39 -16.67 0.87
C ARG A 108 18.06 -15.35 1.25
N ALA A 109 17.81 -14.29 0.49
CA ALA A 109 18.35 -12.96 0.76
C ALA A 109 17.69 -12.34 1.99
N ALA A 110 16.38 -12.49 2.14
CA ALA A 110 15.63 -12.03 3.30
C ALA A 110 16.07 -12.72 4.59
N ALA A 111 16.34 -14.03 4.55
CA ALA A 111 16.86 -14.76 5.71
C ALA A 111 18.27 -14.33 6.11
N ALA A 112 19.06 -13.82 5.16
CA ALA A 112 20.40 -13.28 5.40
C ALA A 112 20.39 -11.79 5.82
N ASP A 113 19.24 -11.12 5.83
CA ASP A 113 19.09 -9.71 6.20
C ASP A 113 19.13 -9.51 7.72
N THR A 114 20.31 -9.68 8.32
CA THR A 114 20.52 -9.49 9.77
C THR A 114 20.41 -8.03 10.20
N ALA A 115 20.62 -7.09 9.28
CA ALA A 115 20.56 -5.65 9.54
C ALA A 115 19.14 -5.06 9.45
N GLY A 116 18.13 -5.87 9.12
CA GLY A 116 16.75 -5.42 8.99
C GLY A 116 16.52 -4.40 7.88
N LEU A 117 17.30 -4.49 6.80
CA LEU A 117 17.22 -3.58 5.65
C LEU A 117 15.83 -3.55 5.04
N TRP A 118 15.12 -4.68 5.00
CA TRP A 118 13.75 -4.73 4.50
C TRP A 118 12.80 -3.87 5.32
N SER A 119 12.83 -3.99 6.64
CA SER A 119 11.99 -3.19 7.54
C SER A 119 12.30 -1.70 7.43
N LEU A 120 13.59 -1.35 7.34
CA LEU A 120 14.04 0.02 7.11
C LEU A 120 13.55 0.57 5.77
N ALA A 121 13.57 -0.25 4.71
CA ALA A 121 13.08 0.12 3.38
C ALA A 121 11.58 0.42 3.40
N VAL A 122 10.78 -0.41 4.07
CA VAL A 122 9.33 -0.18 4.22
C VAL A 122 9.05 1.12 4.97
N MET A 123 9.79 1.41 6.05
CA MET A 123 9.62 2.66 6.81
C MET A 123 10.00 3.88 5.97
N ALA A 124 11.14 3.84 5.26
CA ALA A 124 11.58 4.92 4.39
C ALA A 124 10.59 5.14 3.24
N TYR A 125 10.04 4.07 2.66
CA TYR A 125 9.03 4.16 1.61
C TYR A 125 7.76 4.83 2.09
N ARG A 126 7.22 4.35 3.23
CA ARG A 126 6.04 4.95 3.87
C ARG A 126 6.22 6.43 4.19
N ALA A 127 7.43 6.83 4.60
CA ALA A 127 7.74 8.24 4.89
C ALA A 127 7.96 9.09 3.63
N GLY A 128 8.07 8.49 2.44
CA GLY A 128 8.48 9.20 1.23
C GLY A 128 9.94 9.65 1.29
N ASP A 129 10.82 8.95 2.02
CA ASP A 129 12.22 9.32 2.14
C ASP A 129 13.06 8.72 1.00
N ALA A 130 13.09 9.41 -0.13
CA ALA A 130 13.84 8.98 -1.31
C ALA A 130 15.36 8.91 -1.06
N ALA A 131 15.92 9.80 -0.23
CA ALA A 131 17.34 9.79 0.10
C ALA A 131 17.70 8.51 0.86
N ARG A 132 16.93 8.17 1.89
CA ARG A 132 17.12 6.96 2.67
C ARG A 132 16.93 5.68 1.85
N LEU A 133 15.96 5.67 0.94
CA LEU A 133 15.77 4.54 0.01
C LEU A 133 17.01 4.29 -0.86
N ARG A 134 17.67 5.35 -1.36
CA ARG A 134 18.92 5.22 -2.15
C ARG A 134 20.04 4.62 -1.32
N GLU A 135 20.23 5.09 -0.09
CA GLU A 135 21.24 4.53 0.83
C GLU A 135 20.99 3.06 1.11
N LEU A 136 19.74 2.68 1.37
CA LEU A 136 19.35 1.30 1.64
C LEU A 136 19.56 0.41 0.42
N LEU A 137 19.27 0.91 -0.80
CA LEU A 137 19.52 0.15 -2.02
C LEU A 137 21.01 -0.12 -2.23
N ALA A 138 21.88 0.85 -1.94
CA ALA A 138 23.33 0.63 -2.01
C ALA A 138 23.78 -0.46 -1.02
N ARG A 139 23.24 -0.45 0.19
CA ARG A 139 23.51 -1.47 1.22
C ARG A 139 22.92 -2.85 0.89
N ALA A 140 21.85 -2.90 0.11
CA ALA A 140 21.18 -4.14 -0.31
C ALA A 140 21.88 -4.85 -1.49
N GLN A 141 22.86 -4.23 -2.14
CA GLN A 141 23.57 -4.81 -3.30
C GLN A 141 24.14 -6.21 -3.04
N PRO A 142 24.78 -6.51 -1.88
CA PRO A 142 25.24 -7.87 -1.59
C PRO A 142 24.10 -8.90 -1.53
N ALA A 143 22.94 -8.51 -0.99
CA ALA A 143 21.76 -9.37 -0.91
C ALA A 143 21.13 -9.63 -2.29
N ALA A 144 21.25 -8.70 -3.23
CA ALA A 144 20.80 -8.91 -4.61
C ALA A 144 21.57 -10.06 -5.29
N ALA A 145 22.82 -10.32 -4.90
CA ALA A 145 23.60 -11.45 -5.42
C ALA A 145 23.07 -12.80 -4.92
N THR A 146 22.55 -12.87 -3.70
CA THR A 146 21.96 -14.09 -3.11
C THR A 146 20.52 -14.33 -3.55
N ALA A 147 19.85 -13.31 -4.08
CA ALA A 147 18.51 -13.39 -4.68
C ALA A 147 18.46 -14.03 -6.09
N ARG A 148 19.53 -14.73 -6.53
CA ARG A 148 19.58 -15.40 -7.84
C ARG A 148 18.73 -16.66 -7.86
N LEU A 149 18.17 -16.95 -9.03
CA LEU A 149 17.41 -18.19 -9.25
C LEU A 149 18.36 -19.41 -9.19
N PRO A 150 17.86 -20.57 -8.71
CA PRO A 150 18.60 -21.82 -8.75
C PRO A 150 19.02 -22.19 -10.18
N GLN A 151 20.16 -22.87 -10.32
CA GLN A 151 20.61 -23.40 -11.61
C GLN A 151 20.13 -24.82 -11.87
N ASP A 152 19.94 -25.60 -10.79
CA ASP A 152 19.39 -26.95 -10.86
C ASP A 152 17.94 -26.92 -11.37
N LEU A 153 17.59 -27.90 -12.23
CA LEU A 153 16.30 -27.92 -12.91
C LEU A 153 15.13 -28.18 -11.94
N VAL A 154 15.32 -29.06 -10.95
CA VAL A 154 14.29 -29.42 -9.98
C VAL A 154 14.08 -28.26 -9.02
N GLU A 155 15.16 -27.67 -8.49
CA GLU A 155 15.06 -26.48 -7.64
C GLU A 155 14.44 -25.30 -8.40
N LEU A 156 14.80 -25.10 -9.67
CA LEU A 156 14.25 -24.02 -10.49
C LEU A 156 12.75 -24.21 -10.75
N ARG A 157 12.28 -25.44 -10.95
CA ARG A 157 10.85 -25.74 -11.09
C ARG A 157 10.09 -25.44 -9.80
N GLN A 158 10.62 -25.87 -8.66
CA GLN A 158 10.02 -25.58 -7.36
C GLN A 158 9.97 -24.08 -7.08
N GLU A 159 11.04 -23.37 -7.41
CA GLU A 159 11.12 -21.92 -7.28
C GLU A 159 10.12 -21.20 -8.19
N HIS A 160 9.95 -21.67 -9.44
CA HIS A 160 8.91 -21.17 -10.34
C HIS A 160 7.51 -21.32 -9.73
N ASP A 161 7.15 -22.53 -9.25
CA ASP A 161 5.82 -22.81 -8.73
C ASP A 161 5.55 -22.02 -7.44
N ARG A 162 6.58 -21.86 -6.59
CA ARG A 162 6.53 -20.99 -5.41
C ARG A 162 6.26 -19.54 -5.78
N LEU A 163 6.97 -19.00 -6.78
CA LEU A 163 6.78 -17.63 -7.25
C LEU A 163 5.38 -17.43 -7.85
N ALA A 164 4.90 -18.37 -8.66
CA ALA A 164 3.55 -18.34 -9.24
C ALA A 164 2.45 -18.34 -8.15
N ASN A 165 2.61 -19.17 -7.12
CA ASN A 165 1.68 -19.21 -5.98
C ASN A 165 1.72 -17.92 -5.17
N ALA A 166 2.91 -17.39 -4.90
CA ALA A 166 3.07 -16.11 -4.20
C ALA A 166 2.47 -14.95 -5.00
N ARG A 167 2.66 -14.94 -6.33
CA ARG A 167 2.02 -13.98 -7.25
C ARG A 167 0.52 -14.06 -7.10
N ALA A 168 -0.08 -15.25 -7.31
CA ALA A 168 -1.52 -15.42 -7.25
C ALA A 168 -2.12 -14.99 -5.89
N ALA A 169 -1.40 -15.21 -4.79
CA ALA A 169 -1.79 -14.70 -3.48
C ALA A 169 -1.74 -13.17 -3.38
N ALA A 170 -0.72 -12.52 -3.96
CA ALA A 170 -0.63 -11.06 -4.02
C ALA A 170 -1.77 -10.45 -4.85
N ASP A 171 -2.11 -11.04 -6.01
CA ASP A 171 -3.22 -10.53 -6.82
C ASP A 171 -4.58 -10.68 -6.11
N ARG A 172 -4.80 -11.77 -5.35
CA ARG A 172 -6.01 -11.90 -4.52
C ARG A 172 -6.09 -10.79 -3.48
N ARG A 173 -5.00 -10.51 -2.77
CA ARG A 173 -4.96 -9.41 -1.79
C ARG A 173 -5.22 -8.05 -2.44
N LEU A 174 -4.69 -7.81 -3.65
CA LEU A 174 -5.00 -6.60 -4.42
C LEU A 174 -6.48 -6.54 -4.79
N ALA A 175 -7.07 -7.63 -5.26
CA ALA A 175 -8.51 -7.67 -5.57
C ALA A 175 -9.35 -7.34 -4.32
N GLU A 176 -9.04 -7.94 -3.17
CA GLU A 176 -9.69 -7.65 -1.88
C GLU A 176 -9.52 -6.18 -1.44
N LEU A 177 -8.30 -5.64 -1.55
CA LEU A 177 -8.03 -4.23 -1.23
C LEU A 177 -8.84 -3.29 -2.12
N SER A 178 -8.96 -3.59 -3.42
CA SER A 178 -9.73 -2.75 -4.35
C SER A 178 -11.22 -2.66 -4.00
N GLN A 179 -11.75 -3.70 -3.35
CA GLN A 179 -13.14 -3.77 -2.89
C GLN A 179 -13.35 -3.25 -1.47
N SER A 180 -12.26 -2.86 -0.80
CA SER A 180 -12.28 -2.36 0.58
C SER A 180 -12.19 -0.84 0.62
N PHE A 181 -12.61 -0.25 1.74
CA PHE A 181 -12.40 1.17 1.98
C PHE A 181 -10.88 1.49 1.98
N PRO A 182 -10.43 2.59 1.35
CA PRO A 182 -11.24 3.61 0.65
C PRO A 182 -11.42 3.38 -0.86
N PHE A 183 -10.85 2.31 -1.42
CA PHE A 183 -10.79 2.07 -2.86
C PHE A 183 -12.14 1.77 -3.50
N ASN A 184 -13.04 1.08 -2.80
CA ASN A 184 -14.39 0.82 -3.27
C ASN A 184 -15.26 2.08 -3.47
N LEU A 185 -14.79 3.23 -2.97
CA LEU A 185 -15.45 4.53 -3.14
C LEU A 185 -14.71 5.45 -4.11
N ARG A 186 -13.60 5.02 -4.72
CA ARG A 186 -12.75 5.83 -5.58
C ARG A 186 -13.55 6.54 -6.69
N ASP A 187 -14.24 5.78 -7.51
CA ASP A 187 -15.00 6.31 -8.65
C ASP A 187 -16.14 7.23 -8.20
N ARG A 188 -16.74 6.92 -7.05
CA ARG A 188 -17.81 7.73 -6.45
C ARG A 188 -17.28 9.05 -5.88
N LEU A 189 -16.08 9.05 -5.30
CA LEU A 189 -15.40 10.24 -4.79
C LEU A 189 -14.94 11.18 -5.90
N ASP A 190 -14.78 10.69 -7.12
CA ASP A 190 -14.53 11.51 -8.32
C ASP A 190 -15.82 12.08 -8.94
N ASP A 191 -17.01 11.55 -8.63
CA ASP A 191 -18.31 12.10 -9.05
C ASP A 191 -18.79 13.21 -8.09
N ALA A 192 -18.61 14.47 -8.51
CA ALA A 192 -19.02 15.65 -7.74
C ALA A 192 -20.54 15.71 -7.46
N ASP A 193 -21.37 15.22 -8.38
CA ASP A 193 -22.82 15.21 -8.19
C ASP A 193 -23.23 14.13 -7.18
N TRP A 194 -22.60 12.96 -7.23
CA TRP A 194 -22.78 11.92 -6.22
C TRP A 194 -22.38 12.42 -4.83
N VAL A 195 -21.20 13.06 -4.71
CA VAL A 195 -20.74 13.65 -3.44
C VAL A 195 -21.76 14.69 -2.94
N ARG A 196 -22.27 15.57 -3.81
CA ARG A 196 -23.26 16.59 -3.42
C ARG A 196 -24.56 15.95 -2.92
N ARG A 197 -25.11 14.97 -3.64
CA ARG A 197 -26.32 14.23 -3.23
C ARG A 197 -26.12 13.55 -1.88
N GLN A 198 -24.98 12.89 -1.70
CA GLN A 198 -24.67 12.17 -0.48
C GLN A 198 -24.52 13.12 0.72
N ARG A 199 -23.89 14.30 0.53
CA ARG A 199 -23.84 15.35 1.57
C ARG A 199 -25.22 15.86 1.94
N LEU A 200 -26.11 16.06 0.96
CA LEU A 200 -27.47 16.51 1.21
C LEU A 200 -28.25 15.47 2.03
N SER A 201 -28.15 14.20 1.64
CA SER A 201 -28.78 13.09 2.37
C SER A 201 -28.28 13.00 3.81
N LEU A 202 -26.96 13.11 4.02
CA LEU A 202 -26.38 13.08 5.37
C LEU A 202 -26.87 14.25 6.23
N ARG A 203 -26.97 15.46 5.66
CA ARG A 203 -27.53 16.63 6.37
C ARG A 203 -29.00 16.43 6.75
N GLN A 204 -29.81 15.82 5.88
CA GLN A 204 -31.22 15.53 6.17
C GLN A 204 -31.36 14.52 7.31
N VAL A 205 -30.55 13.46 7.30
CA VAL A 205 -30.51 12.48 8.40
C VAL A 205 -30.06 13.12 9.70
N LEU A 206 -28.99 13.93 9.68
CA LEU A 206 -28.53 14.65 10.88
C LEU A 206 -29.59 15.62 11.42
N ALA A 207 -30.31 16.32 10.53
CA ALA A 207 -31.41 17.19 10.95
C ALA A 207 -32.60 16.43 11.56
N PHE A 208 -32.85 15.20 11.13
CA PHE A 208 -33.88 14.33 11.69
C PHE A 208 -33.49 13.77 13.06
N VAL A 209 -32.22 13.43 13.26
CA VAL A 209 -31.69 12.85 14.51
C VAL A 209 -31.31 13.93 15.53
N ALA A 210 -31.16 15.18 15.12
CA ALA A 210 -30.85 16.29 16.02
C ALA A 210 -31.96 16.49 17.07
N PRO A 211 -31.61 16.65 18.37
CA PRO A 211 -32.60 16.92 19.41
C PRO A 211 -33.34 18.24 19.11
N PRO A 212 -34.62 18.36 19.50
CA PRO A 212 -35.38 19.58 19.25
C PRO A 212 -34.65 20.78 19.89
N ARG A 213 -34.42 21.81 19.08
CA ARG A 213 -33.81 23.07 19.55
C ARG A 213 -34.67 23.61 20.70
N ARG A 214 -34.11 23.63 21.92
CA ARG A 214 -34.73 24.37 23.03
C ARG A 214 -34.83 25.82 22.60
N GLN A 215 -36.05 26.30 22.37
CA GLN A 215 -36.28 27.73 22.18
C GLN A 215 -35.79 28.44 23.46
N PRO A 216 -35.02 29.53 23.35
CA PRO A 216 -34.69 30.33 24.51
C PRO A 216 -36.01 30.82 25.10
N ALA A 217 -36.25 30.47 26.37
CA ALA A 217 -37.40 30.96 27.10
C ALA A 217 -37.39 32.49 27.00
N HIS A 218 -38.39 33.03 26.30
CA HIS A 218 -38.82 34.41 26.50
C HIS A 218 -39.32 34.48 27.94
N SER A 219 -38.41 34.71 28.88
CA SER A 219 -38.79 35.18 30.20
C SER A 219 -39.01 36.68 30.07
N ASP A 220 -40.26 37.00 29.75
CA ASP A 220 -40.97 38.14 30.33
C ASP A 220 -40.45 38.38 31.75
N ARG A 221 -39.56 39.34 31.92
CA ARG A 221 -39.57 40.19 33.11
C ARG A 221 -40.09 41.54 32.67
N GLN A 222 -41.41 41.55 32.55
CA GLN A 222 -42.21 42.72 32.81
C GLN A 222 -41.71 43.37 34.11
N GLN A 223 -41.39 44.66 33.97
CA GLN A 223 -41.77 45.72 34.89
C GLN A 223 -42.48 45.24 36.16
N VAL A 224 -41.82 45.35 37.30
CA VAL A 224 -42.48 45.82 38.53
C VAL A 224 -41.52 46.79 39.21
N SER A 225 -42.11 47.93 39.54
CA SER A 225 -41.60 49.19 40.08
C SER A 225 -40.62 49.12 41.24
#